data_AF-A0A3L7XVZ0-F1
#
_entry.id   AF-A0A3L7XVZ0-F1
#
_cell.length_a   1.000
_cell.length_b   1.000
_cell.length_c   1.000
_cell.angle_alpha   90.00
_cell.angle_beta   90.00
_cell.angle_gamma   90.00
#
_symmetry.space_group_name_H-M   'P 1'
#
loop_
_entity.id
_entity.type
_entity.pdbx_description
1 polymer ?
#
loop_
_entity_poly.entity_id
_entity_poly.type
_entity_poly.pdbx_seq_one_letter_code
_entity_poly.pdbx_strand_id
1 'polypeptide(L)'
;RALLADTTATFAEGLATRSAFALPQQILWELLDDFVLVSDAEMRAAIVLLLQTAKTLAEPAGAAPLAAALKLPPAMRTGKIAVILSGGNITPAQLAQVLVGA
;
A
#
# COMPACT_ATOMS: atom_id res chain seq x y z
N ARG A 1 0.99 2.51 25.18
CA ARG A 1 0.94 1.89 23.84
C ARG A 1 2.01 0.81 23.81
N ALA A 2 1.75 -0.36 23.21
CA ALA A 2 2.69 -1.49 23.18
C ALA A 2 2.70 -2.12 21.79
N LEU A 3 3.83 -2.73 21.42
CA LEU A 3 3.94 -3.51 20.20
C LEU A 3 3.32 -4.89 20.40
N LEU A 4 2.60 -5.36 19.39
CA LEU A 4 2.03 -6.69 19.33
C LEU A 4 2.66 -7.45 18.17
N ALA A 5 2.68 -8.78 18.29
CA ALA A 5 3.07 -9.67 17.21
C ALA A 5 1.84 -10.49 16.79
N ASP A 6 1.64 -10.63 15.48
CA ASP A 6 0.58 -11.46 14.90
C ASP A 6 1.05 -12.10 13.59
N THR A 7 0.22 -12.97 13.03
CA THR A 7 0.39 -13.52 11.70
C THR A 7 -0.07 -12.53 10.63
N THR A 8 0.59 -12.54 9.49
CA THR A 8 0.27 -11.69 8.35
C THR A 8 0.18 -12.55 7.09
N ALA A 9 -0.95 -12.48 6.41
CA ALA A 9 -1.17 -13.13 5.13
C ALA A 9 -1.60 -12.07 4.11
N THR A 10 -0.69 -11.74 3.21
CA THR A 10 -0.91 -10.80 2.10
C THR A 10 0.09 -11.11 0.99
N PHE A 11 -0.29 -10.84 -0.26
CA PHE A 11 0.67 -10.89 -1.37
C PHE A 11 1.70 -9.75 -1.34
N ALA A 12 1.47 -8.71 -0.52
CA ALA A 12 2.38 -7.59 -0.38
C ALA A 12 3.52 -7.91 0.60
N GLU A 13 4.54 -8.61 0.11
CA GLU A 13 5.69 -9.07 0.91
C GLU A 13 6.37 -7.93 1.68
N GLY A 14 6.53 -6.76 1.06
CA GLY A 14 7.11 -5.56 1.69
C GLY A 14 6.30 -4.99 2.87
N LEU A 15 5.04 -5.41 3.03
CA LEU A 15 4.17 -5.02 4.15
C LEU A 15 3.90 -6.19 5.12
N ALA A 16 4.35 -7.41 4.81
CA ALA A 16 4.09 -8.62 5.58
C ALA A 16 4.99 -8.74 6.83
N THR A 17 5.07 -7.67 7.62
CA THR A 17 5.86 -7.61 8.86
C THR A 17 5.02 -8.09 10.06
N ARG A 18 5.49 -9.13 10.78
CA ARG A 18 4.77 -9.73 11.91
C ARG A 18 4.79 -8.90 13.20
N SER A 19 5.81 -8.07 13.38
CA SER A 19 5.94 -7.14 14.50
C SER A 19 6.64 -5.88 14.01
N ALA A 20 6.08 -4.71 14.31
CA ALA A 20 6.71 -3.44 13.99
C ALA A 20 7.98 -3.20 14.85
N PHE A 21 8.77 -2.21 14.44
CA PHE A 21 9.96 -1.77 15.18
C PHE A 21 9.60 -0.63 16.14
N ALA A 22 10.19 -0.64 17.34
CA ALA A 22 9.85 0.30 18.41
C ALA A 22 10.07 1.77 18.03
N LEU A 23 11.22 2.09 17.41
CA LEU A 23 11.57 3.48 17.07
C LEU A 23 10.62 4.10 16.03
N PRO A 24 10.37 3.50 14.84
CA PRO A 24 9.38 4.02 13.91
C PRO A 24 7.98 4.12 14.54
N GLN A 25 7.59 3.13 15.35
CA GLN A 25 6.28 3.13 15.98
C GLN A 25 6.10 4.29 16.97
N GLN A 26 7.14 4.64 17.74
CA GLN A 26 7.11 5.79 18.64
C GLN A 26 6.90 7.11 17.88
N ILE A 27 7.54 7.26 16.72
CA ILE A 27 7.36 8.44 15.85
C ILE A 27 5.91 8.50 15.33
N LEU A 28 5.39 7.37 14.81
CA LEU A 28 4.02 7.31 14.30
C LEU A 28 2.98 7.62 15.38
N TRP A 29 3.21 7.16 16.60
CA TRP A 29 2.36 7.44 17.75
C TRP A 29 2.20 8.93 18.06
N GLU A 30 3.20 9.75 17.74
CA GLU A 30 3.18 11.19 17.99
C GLU A 30 2.68 11.99 16.77
N LEU A 31 2.97 11.52 15.55
CA LEU A 31 2.84 12.33 14.34
C LEU A 31 1.83 11.81 13.32
N LEU A 32 1.40 10.55 13.40
CA LEU A 32 0.47 9.96 12.44
C LEU A 32 -0.98 10.26 12.82
N ASP A 33 -1.74 10.80 11.88
CA ASP A 33 -3.17 11.05 12.08
C ASP A 33 -3.99 9.75 12.09
N ASP A 34 -3.75 8.85 11.12
CA ASP A 34 -4.54 7.62 10.98
C ASP A 34 -3.84 6.51 10.16
N PHE A 35 -4.35 5.29 10.27
CA PHE A 35 -4.02 4.14 9.43
C PHE A 35 -5.19 3.80 8.50
N VAL A 36 -4.94 3.80 7.19
CA VAL A 36 -5.92 3.31 6.20
C VAL A 36 -5.59 1.88 5.81
N LEU A 37 -6.54 0.97 5.99
CA LEU A 37 -6.41 -0.42 5.58
C LEU A 37 -6.89 -0.63 4.14
N VAL A 38 -6.09 -1.35 3.36
CA VAL A 38 -6.41 -1.76 2.00
C VAL A 38 -6.28 -3.28 1.85
N SER A 39 -7.11 -3.85 0.99
CA SER A 39 -7.09 -5.26 0.62
C SER A 39 -6.08 -5.52 -0.50
N ASP A 40 -5.68 -6.78 -0.65
CA ASP A 40 -4.84 -7.21 -1.76
C ASP A 40 -5.46 -6.90 -3.13
N ALA A 41 -6.80 -6.98 -3.25
CA ALA A 41 -7.51 -6.64 -4.49
C ALA A 41 -7.41 -5.13 -4.80
N GLU A 42 -7.56 -4.27 -3.80
CA GLU A 42 -7.40 -2.82 -3.95
C GLU A 42 -5.96 -2.46 -4.36
N MET A 43 -4.95 -3.12 -3.78
CA MET A 43 -3.56 -2.96 -4.18
C MET A 43 -3.30 -3.41 -5.63
N ARG A 44 -3.88 -4.55 -6.05
CA ARG A 44 -3.78 -5.03 -7.45
C ARG A 44 -4.36 -4.02 -8.44
N ALA A 45 -5.55 -3.49 -8.16
CA ALA A 45 -6.17 -2.46 -8.98
C ALA A 45 -5.31 -1.19 -9.07
N ALA A 46 -4.68 -0.78 -7.97
CA ALA A 46 -3.77 0.38 -7.95
C ALA A 46 -2.50 0.16 -8.78
N ILE A 47 -1.91 -1.04 -8.78
CA ILE A 47 -0.77 -1.39 -9.66
C ILE A 47 -1.17 -1.21 -11.13
N VAL A 48 -2.33 -1.77 -11.53
CA VAL A 48 -2.82 -1.66 -12.90
C VAL A 48 -3.06 -0.20 -13.30
N LEU A 49 -3.65 0.59 -12.39
CA LEU A 49 -3.90 2.00 -12.66
C LEU A 49 -2.60 2.78 -12.86
N LEU A 50 -1.59 2.59 -12.01
CA LEU A 50 -0.26 3.22 -12.16
C LEU A 50 0.39 2.86 -13.49
N LEU A 51 0.31 1.58 -13.87
CA LEU A 51 0.86 1.10 -15.13
C LEU A 51 0.13 1.71 -16.33
N GLN A 52 -1.20 1.76 -16.31
CA GLN A 52 -2.00 2.24 -17.44
C GLN A 52 -1.92 3.76 -17.61
N THR A 53 -1.96 4.51 -16.51
CA THR A 53 -2.09 5.97 -16.54
C THR A 53 -0.73 6.67 -16.48
N ALA A 54 0.10 6.31 -15.51
CA ALA A 54 1.40 6.94 -15.26
C ALA A 54 2.57 6.20 -15.93
N LYS A 55 2.31 5.06 -16.59
CA LYS A 55 3.34 4.19 -17.20
C LYS A 55 4.44 3.81 -16.21
N THR A 56 4.06 3.69 -14.95
CA THR A 56 4.99 3.45 -13.84
C THR A 56 4.73 2.07 -13.26
N LEU A 57 5.78 1.27 -13.17
CA LEU A 57 5.73 -0.04 -12.55
C LEU A 57 5.75 0.11 -11.03
N ALA A 58 4.83 -0.55 -10.33
CA ALA A 58 4.76 -0.57 -8.88
C ALA A 58 4.73 -2.01 -8.37
N GLU A 59 5.44 -2.25 -7.26
CA GLU A 59 5.25 -3.47 -6.48
C GLU A 59 4.03 -3.34 -5.57
N PRO A 60 3.54 -4.43 -4.97
CA PRO A 60 2.34 -4.40 -4.12
C PRO A 60 2.39 -3.38 -2.99
N ALA A 61 3.50 -3.34 -2.24
CA ALA A 61 3.70 -2.39 -1.15
C ALA A 61 3.74 -0.94 -1.67
N GLY A 62 4.43 -0.72 -2.80
CA GLY A 62 4.52 0.59 -3.44
C GLY A 62 3.20 1.13 -3.98
N ALA A 63 2.25 0.26 -4.30
CA ALA A 63 0.91 0.65 -4.78
C ALA A 63 -0.10 0.90 -3.64
N ALA A 64 0.19 0.46 -2.41
CA ALA A 64 -0.73 0.57 -1.28
C ALA A 64 -1.18 2.02 -0.98
N PRO A 65 -0.31 3.05 -1.05
CA PRO A 65 -0.74 4.44 -0.81
C PRO A 65 -1.75 4.95 -1.85
N LEU A 66 -1.63 4.54 -3.12
CA LEU A 66 -2.62 4.87 -4.14
C LEU A 66 -3.94 4.12 -3.90
N ALA A 67 -3.87 2.84 -3.55
CA ALA A 67 -5.07 2.07 -3.18
C ALA A 67 -5.84 2.74 -2.03
N ALA A 68 -5.12 3.23 -1.01
CA ALA A 68 -5.70 3.96 0.10
C ALA A 68 -6.36 5.27 -0.36
N ALA A 69 -5.67 6.09 -1.16
CA ALA A 69 -6.21 7.34 -1.68
C ALA A 69 -7.49 7.13 -2.52
N LEU A 70 -7.55 6.06 -3.32
CA LEU A 70 -8.72 5.68 -4.12
C LEU A 70 -9.88 5.12 -3.29
N LYS A 71 -9.63 4.68 -2.05
CA LYS A 71 -10.63 4.16 -1.13
C LYS A 71 -11.24 5.24 -0.23
N LEU A 72 -10.47 6.30 0.07
CA LEU A 72 -10.91 7.38 0.97
C LEU A 72 -12.30 7.92 0.59
N PRO A 73 -13.19 8.27 1.52
CA PRO A 73 -14.47 8.91 1.21
C PRO A 73 -14.27 10.19 0.39
N PRO A 74 -15.19 10.56 -0.52
CA PRO A 74 -15.07 11.80 -1.30
C PRO A 74 -14.87 13.05 -0.42
N ALA A 75 -15.50 13.09 0.75
CA ALA A 75 -15.34 14.17 1.73
C ALA A 75 -13.92 14.31 2.30
N MET A 76 -13.11 13.24 2.25
CA MET A 76 -11.70 13.24 2.67
C MET A 76 -10.74 13.47 1.49
N ARG A 77 -11.23 13.50 0.24
CA ARG A 77 -10.43 13.76 -0.96
C ARG A 77 -10.42 15.24 -1.33
N THR A 78 -10.21 16.11 -0.36
CA THR A 78 -10.17 17.55 -0.57
C THR A 78 -8.74 18.03 -0.83
N GLY A 79 -8.55 18.90 -1.81
CA GLY A 79 -7.24 19.47 -2.12
C GLY A 79 -6.32 18.52 -2.90
N LYS A 80 -5.01 18.72 -2.78
CA LYS A 80 -3.99 17.91 -3.47
C LYS A 80 -3.60 16.72 -2.60
N ILE A 81 -3.72 15.51 -3.13
CA ILE A 81 -3.28 14.28 -2.48
C ILE A 81 -1.93 13.88 -3.08
N ALA A 82 -0.91 13.71 -2.22
CA ALA A 82 0.35 13.12 -2.60
C ALA A 82 0.39 11.66 -2.12
N VAL A 83 0.84 10.75 -2.97
CA VAL A 83 1.03 9.33 -2.64
C VAL A 83 2.50 8.97 -2.87
N ILE A 84 3.07 8.18 -1.96
CA ILE A 84 4.44 7.71 -2.09
C ILE A 84 4.45 6.36 -2.79
N LEU A 85 5.14 6.25 -3.92
CA LEU A 85 5.43 4.97 -4.56
C LEU A 85 6.79 4.50 -4.03
N SER A 86 6.78 3.61 -3.04
CA SER A 86 7.99 3.22 -2.31
C SER A 86 8.90 2.24 -3.07
N GLY A 87 8.36 1.49 -4.02
CA GLY A 87 9.10 0.46 -4.75
C GLY A 87 8.38 -0.05 -6.00
N GLY A 88 9.18 -0.55 -6.94
CA GLY A 88 8.74 -1.09 -8.23
C GLY A 88 9.32 -2.48 -8.52
N ASN A 89 9.81 -3.20 -7.51
CA ASN A 89 10.51 -4.48 -7.68
C ASN A 89 9.53 -5.66 -7.85
N ILE A 90 8.62 -5.54 -8.82
CA ILE A 90 7.67 -6.61 -9.17
C ILE A 90 8.27 -7.50 -10.26
N THR A 91 8.19 -8.82 -10.07
CA THR A 91 8.62 -9.77 -11.10
C THR A 91 7.62 -9.80 -12.26
N PRO A 92 8.05 -10.17 -13.49
CA PRO A 92 7.13 -10.36 -14.61
C PRO A 92 5.99 -11.35 -14.33
N ALA A 93 6.27 -12.41 -13.55
CA ALA A 93 5.27 -13.40 -13.16
C ALA A 93 4.20 -12.81 -12.22
N GLN A 94 4.62 -12.06 -11.19
CA GLN A 94 3.69 -11.35 -10.30
C GLN A 94 2.88 -10.29 -11.07
N LEU A 95 3.52 -9.55 -11.96
CA LEU A 95 2.83 -8.57 -12.80
C LEU A 95 1.78 -9.24 -13.69
N ALA A 96 2.11 -10.36 -14.34
CA ALA A 96 1.16 -11.10 -15.16
C ALA A 96 -0.05 -11.57 -14.35
N GLN A 97 0.15 -12.05 -13.11
CA GLN A 97 -0.97 -12.43 -12.22
C GLN A 97 -1.89 -11.25 -11.89
N VAL A 98 -1.30 -10.08 -11.63
CA VAL A 98 -2.05 -8.85 -11.37
C VAL A 98 -2.88 -8.42 -12.58
N LEU A 99 -2.32 -8.55 -13.80
CA LEU A 99 -2.98 -8.16 -15.04
C LEU A 99 -4.08 -9.13 -15.48
N VAL A 100 -3.93 -10.43 -15.22
CA VAL A 100 -4.93 -11.45 -15.59
C VAL A 100 -6.15 -11.42 -14.67
N GLY A 101 -5.99 -10.95 -13.43
CA GLY A 101 -7.06 -10.85 -12.43
C GLY A 101 -7.72 -9.47 -12.30
N ALA A 102 -7.39 -8.52 -13.18
CA ALA A 102 -7.92 -7.15 -13.18
C ALA A 102 -9.05 -6.95 -14.19
#